data_AF-A0A0L0W3V1-F1
#
_entry.id   AF-A0A0L0W3V1-F1
#
_cell.length_a   1.000
_cell.length_b   1.000
_cell.length_c   1.000
_cell.angle_alpha   90.00
_cell.angle_beta   90.00
_cell.angle_gamma   90.00
#
_symmetry.space_group_name_H-M   'P 1'
#
loop_
_entity.id
_entity.type
_entity.pdbx_description
1 polymer ?
#
loop_
_entity_poly.entity_id
_entity_poly.type
_entity_poly.pdbx_seq_one_letter_code
_entity_poly.pdbx_strand_id
1 'polypeptide(L)'
;MASPAKFTPPTPAEIQKVLDTCHRLNSTPAKLTPKRFFEIFMTTGNSEVAYLRRYWRTARGLASNLRLLPHLRDDILQADGGQDAWASFIQQEAVKILVSQEAPRGNYPLGSFHSSSSVGRTFFSHEEQRLQDTTMTTTHMPFLYGMINDVLNQRGPLNDQSEDDGVLKASNVPTTKHVEDPEPEEIGEVAYVQSLTGKDRTMARFDRVCVEQQLHRLV
;
A
#
# COMPACT_ATOMS: atom_id res chain seq x y z
N MET A 1 -16.41 12.55 -7.89
CA MET A 1 -15.96 12.80 -6.51
C MET A 1 -15.87 14.31 -6.31
N ALA A 2 -16.56 14.88 -5.32
CA ALA A 2 -16.49 16.31 -5.06
C ALA A 2 -15.09 16.68 -4.55
N SER A 3 -14.43 17.64 -5.19
CA SER A 3 -13.14 18.17 -4.75
C SER A 3 -13.25 18.59 -3.27
N PRO A 4 -12.32 18.19 -2.39
CA PRO A 4 -12.36 18.61 -1.01
C PRO A 4 -12.30 20.14 -0.96
N ALA A 5 -13.27 20.75 -0.28
CA ALA A 5 -13.32 22.19 -0.08
C ALA A 5 -11.99 22.64 0.54
N LYS A 6 -11.24 23.47 -0.20
CA LYS A 6 -9.97 24.07 0.23
C LYS A 6 -10.17 24.74 1.58
N PHE A 7 -9.23 24.58 2.51
CA PHE A 7 -9.27 25.24 3.80
C PHE A 7 -9.33 26.75 3.57
N THR A 8 -10.45 27.36 3.95
CA THR A 8 -10.61 28.81 3.93
C THR A 8 -9.89 29.39 5.14
N PRO A 9 -9.05 30.43 4.98
CA PRO A 9 -8.44 31.09 6.12
C PRO A 9 -9.51 31.49 7.15
N PRO A 10 -9.29 31.27 8.45
CA PRO A 10 -10.27 31.61 9.47
C PRO A 10 -10.45 33.14 9.54
N THR A 11 -11.70 33.57 9.64
CA THR A 11 -12.05 34.97 9.86
C THR A 11 -11.61 35.43 11.26
N PRO A 12 -11.41 36.74 11.50
CA PRO A 12 -11.11 37.26 12.83
C PRO A 12 -12.15 36.85 13.89
N ALA A 13 -13.42 36.76 13.50
CA ALA A 13 -14.50 36.31 14.38
C ALA A 13 -14.37 34.82 14.77
N GLU A 14 -13.93 33.96 13.85
CA GLU A 14 -13.65 32.55 14.15
C GLU A 14 -12.46 32.39 15.07
N ILE A 15 -11.38 33.15 14.84
CA ILE A 15 -10.20 33.17 15.71
C ILE A 15 -10.61 33.58 17.14
N GLN A 16 -11.41 34.65 17.28
CA GLN A 16 -11.88 35.08 18.60
C GLN A 16 -12.68 33.99 19.31
N LYS A 17 -13.58 33.29 18.59
CA LYS A 17 -14.34 32.17 19.17
C LYS A 17 -13.44 31.03 19.64
N VAL A 18 -12.37 30.72 18.90
CA VAL A 18 -11.39 29.71 19.31
C VAL A 18 -10.69 30.15 20.59
N LEU A 19 -10.20 31.39 20.65
CA LEU A 19 -9.54 31.95 21.84
C LEU A 19 -10.46 31.92 23.06
N ASP A 20 -11.68 32.41 22.93
CA ASP A 20 -12.66 32.43 24.02
C ASP A 20 -12.96 31.01 24.54
N THR A 21 -13.01 30.03 23.63
CA THR A 21 -13.23 28.63 23.98
C THR A 21 -12.04 28.05 24.74
N CYS A 22 -10.82 28.30 24.26
CA CYS A 22 -9.59 27.90 24.96
C CYS A 22 -9.50 28.54 26.36
N HIS A 23 -9.87 29.82 26.49
CA HIS A 23 -9.93 30.49 27.79
C HIS A 23 -10.95 29.83 28.72
N ARG A 24 -12.17 29.55 28.22
CA ARG A 24 -13.20 28.84 29.00
C ARG A 24 -12.74 27.46 29.46
N LEU A 25 -12.09 26.70 28.59
CA LEU A 25 -11.55 25.38 28.95
C LEU A 25 -10.49 25.48 30.05
N ASN A 26 -9.69 26.54 30.07
CA ASN A 26 -8.60 26.73 31.04
C ASN A 26 -9.03 27.45 32.35
N SER A 27 -10.33 27.74 32.51
CA SER A 27 -10.86 28.39 33.72
C SER A 27 -11.05 27.42 34.88
N THR A 28 -11.02 27.93 36.11
CA THR A 28 -11.34 27.18 37.33
C THR A 28 -12.85 26.94 37.47
N PRO A 29 -13.30 25.90 38.22
CA PRO A 29 -12.52 25.00 39.07
C PRO A 29 -11.87 23.81 38.33
N ALA A 30 -12.33 23.45 37.13
CA ALA A 30 -11.86 22.29 36.39
C ALA A 30 -11.16 22.69 35.10
N LYS A 31 -9.83 22.86 35.17
CA LYS A 31 -9.01 23.23 34.01
C LYS A 31 -8.87 22.07 33.02
N LEU A 32 -9.00 22.37 31.75
CA LEU A 32 -8.87 21.42 30.65
C LEU A 32 -8.03 22.04 29.52
N THR A 33 -7.02 21.30 29.05
CA THR A 33 -6.32 21.71 27.83
C THR A 33 -7.18 21.38 26.60
N PRO A 34 -7.04 22.11 25.47
CA PRO A 34 -7.75 21.76 24.24
C PRO A 34 -7.49 20.32 23.79
N LYS A 35 -6.26 19.81 23.96
CA LYS A 35 -5.91 18.41 23.68
C LYS A 35 -6.71 17.43 24.54
N ARG A 36 -6.77 17.65 25.87
CA ARG A 36 -7.52 16.78 26.79
C ARG A 36 -9.02 16.87 26.55
N PHE A 37 -9.54 18.05 26.23
CA PHE A 37 -10.92 18.22 25.78
C PHE A 37 -11.22 17.33 24.58
N PHE A 38 -10.39 17.41 23.53
CA PHE A 38 -10.58 16.63 22.32
C PHE A 38 -10.54 15.13 22.60
N GLU A 39 -9.58 14.67 23.40
CA GLU A 39 -9.45 13.26 23.80
C GLU A 39 -10.71 12.75 24.53
N ILE A 40 -11.17 13.47 25.56
CA ILE A 40 -12.41 13.12 26.28
C ILE A 40 -13.60 13.18 25.33
N PHE A 41 -13.69 14.24 24.52
CA PHE A 41 -14.78 14.44 23.57
C PHE A 41 -14.86 13.27 22.60
N MET A 42 -13.74 12.66 22.19
CA MET A 42 -13.71 11.52 21.25
C MET A 42 -13.94 10.15 21.91
N THR A 43 -13.53 9.99 23.18
CA THR A 43 -13.48 8.67 23.84
C THR A 43 -14.62 8.41 24.82
N THR A 44 -15.20 9.45 25.43
CA THR A 44 -16.18 9.27 26.51
C THR A 44 -17.45 8.54 26.06
N GLY A 45 -17.95 7.64 26.92
CA GLY A 45 -19.23 6.95 26.74
C GLY A 45 -20.46 7.77 27.20
N ASN A 46 -20.26 9.00 27.70
CA ASN A 46 -21.37 9.86 28.12
C ASN A 46 -22.35 10.10 26.95
N SER A 47 -23.64 9.92 27.20
CA SER A 47 -24.70 9.96 26.17
C SER A 47 -24.86 11.32 25.51
N GLU A 48 -24.72 12.41 26.26
CA GLU A 48 -24.82 13.77 25.71
C GLU A 48 -23.65 14.11 24.80
N VAL A 49 -22.43 13.75 25.22
CA VAL A 49 -21.23 13.94 24.39
C VAL A 49 -21.28 13.04 23.14
N ALA A 50 -21.74 11.79 23.29
CA ALA A 50 -21.95 10.89 22.17
C ALA A 50 -22.99 11.43 21.17
N TYR A 51 -24.06 12.05 21.67
CA TYR A 51 -25.07 12.71 20.86
C TYR A 51 -24.47 13.87 20.07
N LEU A 52 -23.64 14.73 20.67
CA LEU A 52 -22.93 15.82 19.98
C LEU A 52 -21.96 15.29 18.91
N ARG A 53 -21.24 14.21 19.23
CA ARG A 53 -20.32 13.54 18.29
C ARG A 53 -21.01 12.92 17.08
N ARG A 54 -22.32 12.65 17.09
CA ARG A 54 -22.98 11.90 16.01
C ARG A 54 -22.73 12.48 14.61
N TYR A 55 -22.60 13.81 14.52
CA TYR A 55 -22.35 14.51 13.27
C TYR A 55 -20.96 14.22 12.67
N TRP A 56 -19.99 13.81 13.50
CA TRP A 56 -18.64 13.43 13.07
C TRP A 56 -18.63 12.16 12.22
N ARG A 57 -19.63 11.28 12.40
CA ARG A 57 -19.76 10.01 11.67
C ARG A 57 -20.65 10.13 10.42
N THR A 58 -21.08 11.34 10.07
CA THR A 58 -21.79 11.59 8.80
C THR A 58 -20.79 11.69 7.65
N ALA A 59 -21.23 11.56 6.40
CA ALA A 59 -20.33 11.69 5.24
C ALA A 59 -19.60 13.05 5.22
N ARG A 60 -20.32 14.14 5.54
CA ARG A 60 -19.72 15.48 5.68
C ARG A 60 -18.75 15.55 6.86
N GLY A 61 -19.10 14.94 7.99
CA GLY A 61 -18.26 14.82 9.17
C GLY A 61 -16.96 14.07 8.91
N LEU A 62 -17.03 12.93 8.22
CA LEU A 62 -15.86 12.14 7.85
C LEU A 62 -14.89 12.95 6.97
N ALA A 63 -15.40 13.65 5.97
CA ALA A 63 -14.59 14.51 5.11
C ALA A 63 -13.92 15.65 5.91
N SER A 64 -14.58 16.25 6.92
CA SER A 64 -13.93 17.21 7.80
C SER A 64 -12.88 16.58 8.71
N ASN A 65 -13.11 15.37 9.24
CA ASN A 65 -12.14 14.69 10.10
C ASN A 65 -10.85 14.39 9.33
N LEU A 66 -10.97 13.89 8.09
CA LEU A 66 -9.82 13.60 7.23
C LEU A 66 -9.04 14.87 6.84
N ARG A 67 -9.68 16.04 6.82
CA ARG A 67 -8.98 17.33 6.64
C ARG A 67 -8.19 17.77 7.87
N LEU A 68 -8.54 17.30 9.07
CA LEU A 68 -7.80 17.62 10.30
C LEU A 68 -6.52 16.79 10.47
N LEU A 69 -6.51 15.55 9.97
CA LEU A 69 -5.38 14.62 10.16
C LEU A 69 -4.03 15.17 9.64
N PRO A 70 -3.94 15.82 8.46
CA PRO A 70 -2.67 16.40 8.00
C PRO A 70 -2.14 17.49 8.93
N HIS A 71 -3.01 18.34 9.48
CA HIS A 71 -2.60 19.38 10.42
C HIS A 71 -2.06 18.77 11.73
N LEU A 72 -2.72 17.73 12.24
CA LEU A 72 -2.23 17.01 13.42
C LEU A 72 -0.90 16.29 13.13
N ARG A 73 -0.77 15.67 11.95
CA ARG A 73 0.50 15.09 11.50
C ARG A 73 1.59 16.15 11.48
N ASP A 74 1.35 17.30 10.87
CA ASP A 74 2.36 18.35 10.73
C ASP A 74 2.83 18.83 12.11
N ASP A 75 1.92 19.01 13.08
CA ASP A 75 2.26 19.31 14.47
C ASP A 75 3.13 18.21 15.12
N ILE A 76 2.83 16.93 14.87
CA ILE A 76 3.63 15.80 15.37
C ILE A 76 5.03 15.83 14.76
N LEU A 77 5.15 16.06 13.45
CA LEU A 77 6.42 16.04 12.73
C LEU A 77 7.36 17.20 13.13
N GLN A 78 6.83 18.29 13.69
CA GLN A 78 7.64 19.40 14.24
C GLN A 78 8.29 19.06 15.59
N ALA A 79 7.83 18.03 16.30
CA ALA A 79 8.41 17.63 17.56
C ALA A 79 9.66 16.76 17.37
N ASP A 80 10.61 16.86 18.31
CA ASP A 80 11.78 15.97 18.35
C ASP A 80 11.32 14.50 18.48
N GLY A 81 11.81 13.63 17.60
CA GLY A 81 11.36 12.22 17.50
C GLY A 81 9.98 12.03 16.87
N GLY A 82 9.33 13.11 16.40
CA GLY A 82 8.00 13.06 15.81
C GLY A 82 7.90 12.23 14.53
N GLN A 83 8.96 12.22 13.71
CA GLN A 83 9.02 11.42 12.49
C GLN A 83 8.93 9.91 12.78
N ASP A 84 9.75 9.41 13.71
CA ASP A 84 9.76 8.00 14.08
C ASP A 84 8.45 7.58 14.77
N ALA A 85 7.91 8.45 15.62
CA ALA A 85 6.61 8.24 16.26
C ALA A 85 5.48 8.14 15.24
N TRP A 86 5.47 9.05 14.25
CA TRP A 86 4.48 9.04 13.17
C TRP A 86 4.61 7.79 12.29
N ALA A 87 5.83 7.43 11.88
CA ALA A 87 6.09 6.23 11.08
C ALA A 87 5.62 4.96 11.82
N SER A 88 5.95 4.84 13.11
CA SER A 88 5.52 3.73 13.96
C SER A 88 3.99 3.65 14.07
N PHE A 89 3.33 4.79 14.24
CA PHE A 89 1.86 4.85 14.27
C PHE A 89 1.24 4.38 12.95
N ILE A 90 1.71 4.89 11.80
CA ILE A 90 1.20 4.48 10.48
C ILE A 90 1.45 2.99 10.23
N GLN A 91 2.62 2.46 10.62
CA GLN A 91 2.90 1.04 10.51
C GLN A 91 1.92 0.19 11.32
N GLN A 92 1.60 0.59 12.56
CA GLN A 92 0.63 -0.13 13.39
C GLN A 92 -0.77 -0.13 12.77
N GLU A 93 -1.23 1.00 12.26
CA GLU A 93 -2.54 1.09 11.58
C GLU A 93 -2.56 0.28 10.27
N ALA A 94 -1.46 0.31 9.49
CA ALA A 94 -1.33 -0.50 8.28
C ALA A 94 -1.42 -2.00 8.57
N VAL A 95 -0.73 -2.48 9.62
CA VAL A 95 -0.80 -3.89 10.04
C VAL A 95 -2.22 -4.30 10.41
N LYS A 96 -2.98 -3.45 11.12
CA LYS A 96 -4.38 -3.74 11.45
C LYS A 96 -5.25 -3.93 10.20
N ILE A 97 -5.03 -3.10 9.17
CA ILE A 97 -5.75 -3.22 7.89
C ILE A 97 -5.33 -4.50 7.16
N LEU A 98 -4.04 -4.83 7.15
CA LEU A 98 -3.55 -6.05 6.50
C LEU A 98 -4.11 -7.31 7.14
N VAL A 99 -4.16 -7.35 8.47
CA VAL A 99 -4.73 -8.49 9.21
C VAL A 99 -6.24 -8.61 8.97
N SER A 100 -6.98 -7.50 8.85
CA SER A 100 -8.42 -7.55 8.56
C SER A 100 -8.74 -7.98 7.12
N GLN A 101 -7.74 -7.90 6.24
CA GLN A 101 -7.79 -8.29 4.83
C GLN A 101 -7.15 -9.65 4.55
N GLU A 102 -6.74 -10.39 5.59
CA GLU A 102 -6.03 -11.65 5.38
C GLU A 102 -6.88 -12.65 4.58
N ALA A 103 -6.27 -13.29 3.58
CA ALA A 103 -6.91 -14.36 2.83
C ALA A 103 -7.28 -15.53 3.76
N PRO A 104 -8.36 -16.29 3.46
CA PRO A 104 -8.75 -17.45 4.24
C PRO A 104 -7.57 -18.39 4.47
N ARG A 105 -7.34 -18.75 5.74
CA ARG A 105 -6.25 -19.66 6.12
C ARG A 105 -6.64 -21.11 5.86
N GLY A 106 -5.64 -21.93 5.56
CA GLY A 106 -5.81 -23.38 5.34
C GLY A 106 -5.96 -23.76 3.87
N ASN A 107 -6.32 -25.02 3.64
CA ASN A 107 -6.33 -25.62 2.31
C ASN A 107 -7.59 -25.22 1.51
N TYR A 108 -7.40 -24.97 0.22
CA TYR A 108 -8.48 -24.79 -0.74
C TYR A 108 -9.44 -26.00 -0.74
N PRO A 109 -10.77 -25.81 -0.89
CA PRO A 109 -11.48 -24.56 -1.18
C PRO A 109 -11.83 -23.70 0.03
N LEU A 110 -11.63 -24.20 1.26
CA LEU A 110 -12.01 -23.49 2.48
C LEU A 110 -10.98 -22.41 2.89
N GLY A 111 -9.72 -22.60 2.48
CA GLY A 111 -8.65 -21.63 2.60
C GLY A 111 -8.02 -21.29 1.26
N SER A 112 -7.00 -20.43 1.27
CA SER A 112 -6.30 -19.94 0.09
C SER A 112 -5.10 -20.79 -0.33
N PHE A 113 -4.71 -21.80 0.46
CA PHE A 113 -3.55 -22.63 0.18
C PHE A 113 -3.88 -23.75 -0.81
N HIS A 114 -3.17 -23.79 -1.93
CA HIS A 114 -3.24 -24.87 -2.90
C HIS A 114 -2.01 -25.78 -2.78
N SER A 115 -2.22 -27.08 -2.54
CA SER A 115 -1.13 -28.06 -2.52
C SER A 115 -0.81 -28.55 -3.93
N SER A 116 0.48 -28.74 -4.25
CA SER A 116 0.95 -29.36 -5.50
C SER A 116 0.36 -30.75 -5.74
N SER A 117 0.01 -31.47 -4.66
CA SER A 117 -0.66 -32.78 -4.75
C SER A 117 -2.16 -32.71 -5.05
N SER A 118 -2.79 -31.55 -4.86
CA SER A 118 -4.23 -31.33 -5.05
C SER A 118 -4.60 -30.54 -6.30
N VAL A 119 -3.65 -29.82 -6.91
CA VAL A 119 -3.90 -29.01 -8.09
C VAL A 119 -3.93 -29.84 -9.37
N GLY A 120 -4.96 -29.66 -10.18
CA GLY A 120 -5.09 -30.28 -11.49
C GLY A 120 -4.46 -29.44 -12.60
N ARG A 121 -4.45 -29.95 -13.84
CA ARG A 121 -3.91 -29.22 -15.02
C ARG A 121 -4.60 -27.88 -15.28
N THR A 122 -5.89 -27.77 -14.98
CA THR A 122 -6.69 -26.55 -15.16
C THR A 122 -6.24 -25.40 -14.27
N PHE A 123 -5.63 -25.69 -13.11
CA PHE A 123 -5.09 -24.68 -12.19
C PHE A 123 -4.02 -23.79 -12.86
N PHE A 124 -3.24 -24.35 -13.78
CA PHE A 124 -2.21 -23.63 -14.54
C PHE A 124 -2.76 -22.94 -15.79
N SER A 125 -4.08 -22.95 -16.01
CA SER A 125 -4.68 -22.19 -17.10
C SER A 125 -4.60 -20.69 -16.80
N HIS A 126 -4.47 -19.89 -17.87
CA HIS A 126 -4.50 -18.44 -17.74
C HIS A 126 -5.81 -17.93 -17.12
N GLU A 127 -6.92 -18.63 -17.31
CA GLU A 127 -8.21 -18.24 -16.74
C GLU A 127 -8.22 -18.38 -15.22
N GLU A 128 -7.79 -19.53 -14.69
CA GLU A 128 -7.67 -19.77 -13.24
C GLU A 128 -6.66 -18.82 -12.59
N GLN A 129 -5.51 -18.58 -13.24
CA GLN A 129 -4.52 -17.63 -12.75
C GLN A 129 -5.10 -16.22 -12.62
N ARG A 130 -5.79 -15.72 -13.66
CA ARG A 130 -6.42 -14.39 -13.62
C ARG A 130 -7.50 -14.29 -12.56
N LEU A 131 -8.28 -15.36 -12.37
CA LEU A 131 -9.31 -15.42 -11.33
C LEU A 131 -8.68 -15.36 -9.93
N GLN A 132 -7.61 -16.10 -9.70
CA GLN A 132 -6.86 -16.10 -8.45
C GLN A 132 -6.24 -14.73 -8.17
N ASP A 133 -5.58 -14.13 -9.15
CA ASP A 133 -4.96 -12.80 -9.04
C ASP A 133 -6.01 -11.74 -8.73
N THR A 134 -7.14 -11.75 -9.44
CA THR A 134 -8.24 -10.82 -9.19
C THR A 134 -8.78 -11.02 -7.78
N THR A 135 -9.04 -12.26 -7.36
CA THR A 135 -9.55 -12.56 -6.02
C THR A 135 -8.59 -12.11 -4.92
N MET A 136 -7.29 -12.34 -5.09
CA MET A 136 -6.27 -11.93 -4.14
C MET A 136 -6.15 -10.40 -4.05
N THR A 137 -6.16 -9.71 -5.20
CA THR A 137 -5.90 -8.26 -5.27
C THR A 137 -7.13 -7.39 -5.03
N THR A 138 -8.34 -7.89 -5.25
CA THR A 138 -9.57 -7.10 -5.05
C THR A 138 -10.36 -7.49 -3.81
N THR A 139 -10.30 -8.77 -3.42
CA THR A 139 -11.19 -9.31 -2.37
C THR A 139 -10.45 -9.57 -1.07
N HIS A 140 -9.29 -10.23 -1.14
CA HIS A 140 -8.53 -10.54 0.07
C HIS A 140 -7.66 -9.35 0.46
N MET A 141 -6.63 -9.02 -0.32
CA MET A 141 -5.55 -8.10 0.06
C MET A 141 -5.51 -6.77 -0.73
N PRO A 142 -6.62 -6.05 -0.95
CA PRO A 142 -6.62 -4.85 -1.79
C PRO A 142 -5.78 -3.68 -1.24
N PHE A 143 -5.64 -3.55 0.08
CA PHE A 143 -4.80 -2.52 0.68
C PHE A 143 -3.32 -2.78 0.43
N LEU A 144 -2.86 -4.03 0.58
CA LEU A 144 -1.46 -4.38 0.31
C LEU A 144 -1.14 -4.20 -1.17
N TYR A 145 -2.00 -4.73 -2.03
CA TYR A 145 -1.82 -4.63 -3.47
C TYR A 145 -1.78 -3.15 -3.91
N GLY A 146 -2.73 -2.33 -3.44
CA GLY A 146 -2.75 -0.90 -3.68
C GLY A 146 -1.48 -0.20 -3.19
N MET A 147 -1.04 -0.51 -1.96
CA MET A 147 0.18 0.07 -1.39
C MET A 147 1.44 -0.27 -2.21
N ILE A 148 1.61 -1.54 -2.59
CA ILE A 148 2.74 -1.95 -3.42
C ILE A 148 2.69 -1.23 -4.77
N ASN A 149 1.52 -1.20 -5.41
CA ASN A 149 1.32 -0.55 -6.70
C ASN A 149 1.64 0.96 -6.62
N ASP A 150 1.15 1.65 -5.59
CA ASP A 150 1.40 3.08 -5.38
C ASP A 150 2.90 3.37 -5.16
N VAL A 151 3.60 2.53 -4.39
CA VAL A 151 5.06 2.67 -4.18
C VAL A 151 5.82 2.47 -5.49
N LEU A 152 5.46 1.46 -6.28
CA LEU A 152 6.09 1.19 -7.58
C LEU A 152 5.85 2.33 -8.56
N ASN A 153 4.62 2.86 -8.61
CA ASN A 153 4.26 3.97 -9.49
C ASN A 153 4.94 5.29 -9.09
N GLN A 154 5.12 5.55 -7.80
CA GLN A 154 5.80 6.74 -7.31
C GLN A 154 7.30 6.76 -7.62
N ARG A 155 7.95 5.58 -7.69
CA ARG A 155 9.38 5.49 -8.04
C ARG A 155 9.67 5.73 -9.53
N GLY A 156 8.66 5.65 -10.38
CA GLY A 156 8.80 5.76 -11.83
C GLY A 156 9.64 4.63 -12.45
N PRO A 157 9.66 4.50 -13.79
CA PRO A 157 10.70 3.69 -14.43
C PRO A 157 12.05 4.35 -14.12
N LEU A 158 13.00 3.57 -13.63
CA LEU A 158 14.40 4.01 -13.56
C LEU A 158 14.75 4.55 -14.95
N ASN A 159 15.18 5.81 -15.01
CA ASN A 159 15.79 6.33 -16.21
C ASN A 159 17.13 5.58 -16.34
N ASP A 160 17.15 4.48 -17.09
CA ASP A 160 18.38 3.79 -17.53
C ASP A 160 19.13 4.75 -18.48
N GLN A 161 19.68 5.83 -17.93
CA GLN A 161 20.81 6.54 -18.50
C GLN A 161 22.06 6.09 -17.73
N SER A 162 22.32 4.78 -17.77
CA SER A 162 23.71 4.33 -17.80
C SER A 162 24.10 4.33 -19.27
N GLU A 163 24.85 5.34 -19.70
CA GLU A 163 25.71 5.24 -20.86
C GLU A 163 26.71 4.11 -20.57
N ASP A 164 26.34 2.85 -20.86
CA ASP A 164 27.29 1.75 -21.00
C ASP A 164 27.79 1.75 -22.44
N ASP A 165 28.49 2.82 -22.77
CA ASP A 165 29.29 2.91 -23.98
C ASP A 165 30.60 2.14 -23.70
N GLY A 166 30.58 0.82 -23.85
CA GLY A 166 31.82 0.05 -24.05
C GLY A 166 31.96 -1.30 -23.36
N VAL A 167 31.18 -2.32 -23.73
CA VAL A 167 31.66 -3.72 -23.72
C VAL A 167 31.16 -4.50 -24.95
N LEU A 168 31.43 -3.96 -26.14
CA LEU A 168 31.53 -4.77 -27.36
C LEU A 168 33.01 -4.93 -27.70
N LYS A 169 33.67 -5.95 -27.12
CA LYS A 169 34.82 -6.68 -27.70
C LYS A 169 35.44 -7.62 -26.68
N ALA A 170 34.97 -8.86 -26.65
CA ALA A 170 35.83 -10.02 -26.39
C ALA A 170 35.11 -11.32 -26.77
N SER A 171 35.09 -11.64 -28.07
CA SER A 171 35.33 -13.02 -28.53
C SER A 171 35.50 -13.04 -30.03
N ASN A 172 36.74 -12.80 -30.46
CA ASN A 172 37.22 -13.34 -31.72
C ASN A 172 37.78 -14.74 -31.45
N VAL A 173 36.92 -15.76 -31.66
CA VAL A 173 37.08 -16.99 -32.46
C VAL A 173 38.39 -17.82 -32.29
N PRO A 174 38.31 -19.17 -32.18
CA PRO A 174 38.53 -19.97 -33.39
C PRO A 174 37.45 -21.03 -33.66
N THR A 175 36.96 -21.00 -34.90
CA THR A 175 36.21 -22.04 -35.59
C THR A 175 37.01 -23.33 -35.68
N THR A 176 36.46 -24.45 -35.21
CA THR A 176 36.89 -25.78 -35.66
C THR A 176 35.71 -26.72 -35.88
N LYS A 177 35.41 -26.90 -37.17
CA LYS A 177 34.93 -28.09 -37.91
C LYS A 177 33.76 -28.93 -37.37
N HIS A 178 32.75 -29.04 -38.25
CA HIS A 178 31.73 -30.08 -38.37
C HIS A 178 32.10 -31.47 -37.82
N VAL A 179 31.24 -32.01 -36.96
CA VAL A 179 30.90 -33.44 -36.89
C VAL A 179 29.38 -33.54 -36.64
N GLU A 180 28.77 -34.52 -37.29
CA GLU A 180 27.34 -34.79 -37.48
C GLU A 180 26.56 -35.07 -36.18
N ASP A 181 25.23 -34.84 -36.22
CA ASP A 181 24.23 -34.93 -35.14
C ASP A 181 24.30 -36.22 -34.28
N PRO A 182 23.81 -36.16 -33.03
CA PRO A 182 22.43 -36.56 -32.81
C PRO A 182 21.61 -35.54 -31.99
N GLU A 183 20.34 -35.44 -32.39
CA GLU A 183 19.24 -34.67 -31.82
C GLU A 183 19.24 -34.63 -30.26
N PRO A 184 19.38 -33.46 -29.63
CA PRO A 184 19.13 -33.31 -28.20
C PRO A 184 17.65 -32.96 -27.96
N GLU A 185 17.01 -33.78 -27.13
CA GLU A 185 15.67 -33.56 -26.57
C GLU A 185 15.50 -32.10 -26.10
N GLU A 186 14.32 -31.56 -26.41
CA GLU A 186 13.85 -30.21 -26.12
C GLU A 186 13.85 -29.91 -24.60
N ILE A 187 15.03 -29.60 -24.06
CA ILE A 187 15.16 -28.99 -22.74
C ILE A 187 14.70 -27.55 -22.91
N GLY A 188 13.53 -27.25 -22.33
CA GLY A 188 12.85 -25.96 -22.36
C GLY A 188 13.81 -24.78 -22.36
N GLU A 189 14.01 -24.23 -23.55
CA GLU A 189 14.82 -23.06 -23.80
C GLU A 189 14.18 -21.89 -23.05
N VAL A 190 14.81 -21.46 -21.96
CA VAL A 190 14.44 -20.21 -21.30
C VAL A 190 14.89 -19.08 -22.21
N ALA A 191 14.08 -18.79 -23.23
CA ALA A 191 14.29 -17.65 -24.10
C ALA A 191 14.29 -16.38 -23.24
N TYR A 192 15.44 -15.70 -23.20
CA TYR A 192 15.49 -14.36 -22.66
C TYR A 192 14.64 -13.47 -23.56
N VAL A 193 13.48 -13.06 -23.04
CA VAL A 193 12.54 -12.19 -23.75
C VAL A 193 13.27 -10.91 -24.17
N GLN A 194 13.15 -10.65 -25.47
CA GLN A 194 13.42 -9.44 -26.22
C GLN A 194 13.28 -8.16 -25.35
N SER A 195 14.25 -7.27 -25.45
CA SER A 195 14.40 -6.04 -24.65
C SER A 195 13.08 -5.26 -24.48
N LEU A 196 12.38 -5.50 -23.37
CA LEU A 196 11.16 -4.79 -22.99
C LEU A 196 11.49 -3.31 -22.74
N THR A 197 10.66 -2.41 -23.25
CA THR A 197 10.81 -0.96 -22.98
C THR A 197 10.58 -0.67 -21.50
N GLY A 198 11.01 0.50 -21.01
CA GLY A 198 10.92 0.85 -19.58
C GLY A 198 9.52 0.70 -18.96
N LYS A 199 8.46 0.93 -19.75
CA LYS A 199 7.06 0.72 -19.32
C LYS A 199 6.69 -0.76 -19.29
N ASP A 200 7.10 -1.51 -20.30
CA ASP A 200 6.85 -2.95 -20.41
C ASP A 200 7.62 -3.73 -19.34
N ARG A 201 8.79 -3.24 -18.92
CA ARG A 201 9.55 -3.77 -17.77
C ARG A 201 8.81 -3.57 -16.46
N THR A 202 8.15 -2.42 -16.26
CA THR A 202 7.34 -2.21 -15.06
C THR A 202 6.14 -3.16 -15.06
N MET A 203 5.43 -3.30 -16.19
CA MET A 203 4.35 -4.28 -16.38
C MET A 203 4.80 -5.73 -16.18
N ALA A 204 5.94 -6.14 -16.74
CA ALA A 204 6.48 -7.48 -16.52
C ALA A 204 6.96 -7.73 -15.08
N ARG A 205 7.42 -6.70 -14.37
CA ARG A 205 7.70 -6.78 -12.92
C ARG A 205 6.42 -6.93 -12.12
N PHE A 206 5.32 -6.28 -12.53
CA PHE A 206 4.00 -6.47 -11.91
C PHE A 206 3.56 -7.93 -12.00
N ASP A 207 3.69 -8.56 -13.17
CA ASP A 207 3.30 -9.96 -13.36
C ASP A 207 4.20 -10.94 -12.61
N ARG A 208 5.50 -10.64 -12.44
CA ARG A 208 6.45 -11.52 -11.73
C ARG A 208 6.30 -11.53 -10.21
N VAL A 209 5.98 -10.40 -9.57
CA VAL A 209 5.85 -10.33 -8.10
C VAL A 209 4.67 -11.20 -7.59
N CYS A 210 3.63 -11.37 -8.41
CA CYS A 210 2.52 -12.30 -8.13
C CYS A 210 2.94 -13.77 -8.23
N VAL A 211 3.94 -14.11 -9.05
CA VAL A 211 4.39 -15.49 -9.29
C VAL A 211 5.48 -15.93 -8.29
N GLU A 212 6.36 -15.01 -7.86
CA GLU A 212 7.55 -15.36 -7.06
C GLU A 212 7.26 -15.61 -5.57
N GLN A 213 6.15 -15.10 -5.00
CA GLN A 213 5.74 -15.46 -3.64
C GLN A 213 5.23 -16.90 -3.52
N GLN A 214 4.88 -17.55 -4.64
CA GLN A 214 4.48 -18.96 -4.67
C GLN A 214 5.69 -19.92 -4.66
N LEU A 215 6.85 -19.50 -5.20
CA LEU A 215 8.03 -20.37 -5.33
C LEU A 215 8.91 -20.43 -4.06
N HIS A 216 8.95 -19.38 -3.24
CA HIS A 216 9.81 -19.36 -2.04
C HIS A 216 9.24 -20.07 -0.80
N ARG A 217 8.10 -20.77 -0.91
CA ARG A 217 7.55 -21.66 0.14
C ARG A 217 7.42 -23.13 -0.29
N LEU A 218 8.08 -23.50 -1.40
CA LEU A 218 8.07 -24.86 -1.95
C LEU A 218 9.41 -25.59 -1.81
N VAL A 219 10.26 -25.17 -0.86
CA VAL A 219 11.38 -25.99 -0.36
C VAL A 219 11.24 -26.17 1.15
#